data_AF-A0AAP2UQ56-F1
#
_entry.id   AF-A0AAP2UQ56-F1
#
_cell.length_a   1.000
_cell.length_b   1.000
_cell.length_c   1.000
_cell.angle_alpha   90.00
_cell.angle_beta   90.00
_cell.angle_gamma   90.00
#
_symmetry.space_group_name_H-M   'P 1'
#
loop_
_entity.id
_entity.type
_entity.pdbx_description
1 polymer ?
#
loop_
_entity_poly.entity_id
_entity_poly.type
_entity_poly.pdbx_seq_one_letter_code
_entity_poly.pdbx_strand_id
1 'polypeptide(L)'
;VHMPAINDIVKEKEMQRLNDFEQLVYLFENNEKNDILKSKERLVRVFMNKYEEMQKDDELWSTAMAIQMGEARYRNGLRDSFEEGKAAGKMEGKIEGKLEGERQLLHKLIEIKYHEDCVTWLQALTEEQMHIVSTLLLECDTFESLKKQLHNADMK
;
A
#
# COMPACT_ATOMS: atom_id res chain seq x y z
N VAL A 1 -7.48 29.43 15.70
CA VAL A 1 -6.72 28.17 15.54
C VAL A 1 -7.28 27.47 14.33
N HIS A 2 -6.45 27.17 13.33
CA HIS A 2 -6.89 26.39 12.15
C HIS A 2 -7.09 24.94 12.61
N MET A 3 -8.22 24.31 12.27
CA MET A 3 -8.60 22.96 12.70
C MET A 3 -7.46 21.91 12.63
N PRO A 4 -6.63 21.83 11.57
CA PRO A 4 -5.52 20.87 11.47
C PRO A 4 -4.33 21.16 12.42
N ALA A 5 -4.12 22.41 12.81
CA ALA A 5 -2.98 22.80 13.65
C ALA A 5 -3.17 22.45 15.13
N ILE A 6 -4.39 22.06 15.53
CA ILE A 6 -4.66 21.71 16.92
C ILE A 6 -3.90 20.46 17.36
N ASN A 7 -3.72 19.49 16.46
CA ASN A 7 -3.01 18.25 16.75
C ASN A 7 -1.52 18.48 17.02
N ASP A 8 -0.91 19.49 16.38
CA ASP A 8 0.47 19.88 16.65
C ASP A 8 0.58 20.68 17.97
N ILE A 9 -0.41 21.54 18.25
CA ILE A 9 -0.50 22.25 19.54
C ILE A 9 -0.67 21.26 20.72
N VAL A 10 -1.44 20.18 20.54
CA VAL A 10 -1.62 19.13 21.56
C VAL A 10 -0.31 18.40 21.84
N LYS A 11 0.48 18.10 20.80
CA LYS A 11 1.80 17.47 20.95
C LYS A 11 2.78 18.36 21.71
N GLU A 12 2.68 19.68 21.56
CA GLU A 12 3.57 20.63 22.23
C GLU A 12 3.15 20.98 23.67
N LYS A 13 1.84 21.14 23.92
CA LYS A 13 1.32 21.63 25.20
C LYS A 13 0.83 20.55 26.16
N GLU A 14 0.64 19.31 25.69
CA GLU A 14 -0.09 18.25 26.38
C GLU A 14 -1.59 18.57 26.58
N MET A 15 -2.44 17.54 26.45
CA MET A 15 -3.91 17.65 26.47
C MET A 15 -4.47 18.40 27.69
N GLN A 16 -3.82 18.26 28.86
CA GLN A 16 -4.28 18.82 30.13
C GLN A 16 -4.04 20.32 30.29
N ARG A 17 -3.18 20.93 29.45
CA ARG A 17 -2.83 22.35 29.52
C ARG A 17 -3.49 23.19 28.43
N LEU A 18 -4.29 22.57 27.56
CA LEU A 18 -5.08 23.30 26.58
C LEU A 18 -6.17 24.11 27.26
N ASN A 19 -6.44 25.31 26.74
CA ASN A 19 -7.59 26.10 27.18
C ASN A 19 -8.91 25.50 26.65
N ASP A 20 -10.04 25.92 27.20
CA ASP A 20 -11.36 25.38 26.84
C ASP A 20 -11.68 25.48 25.34
N PHE A 21 -11.19 26.52 24.66
CA PHE A 21 -11.38 26.70 23.22
C PHE A 21 -10.48 25.76 22.40
N GLU A 22 -9.22 25.57 22.79
CA GLU A 22 -8.29 24.62 22.18
C GLU A 22 -8.79 23.17 22.38
N GLN A 23 -9.31 22.85 23.57
CA GLN A 23 -9.96 21.56 23.83
C GLN A 23 -11.19 21.36 22.94
N LEU A 24 -12.04 22.38 22.79
CA LEU A 24 -13.20 22.33 21.91
C LEU A 24 -12.81 22.08 20.45
N VAL A 25 -11.81 22.82 19.92
CA VAL A 25 -11.30 22.62 18.55
C VAL A 25 -10.70 21.21 18.38
N TYR A 26 -10.01 20.69 19.39
CA TYR A 26 -9.45 19.34 19.37
C TYR A 26 -10.54 18.25 19.33
N LEU A 27 -11.60 18.40 20.13
CA LEU A 27 -12.74 17.49 20.13
C LEU A 27 -13.43 17.44 18.76
N PHE A 28 -13.59 18.60 18.11
CA PHE A 28 -14.20 18.67 16.78
C PHE A 28 -13.32 18.04 15.69
N GLU A 29 -12.01 18.30 15.72
CA GLU A 29 -11.08 17.72 14.73
C GLU A 29 -11.01 16.19 14.84
N ASN A 30 -11.02 15.65 16.06
CA ASN A 30 -10.83 14.23 16.32
C ASN A 30 -12.13 13.45 16.59
N ASN A 31 -13.28 14.13 16.56
CA ASN A 31 -14.61 13.57 16.86
C ASN A 31 -14.65 12.84 18.22
N GLU A 32 -13.96 13.39 19.22
CA GLU A 32 -13.86 12.83 20.56
C GLU A 32 -15.06 13.23 21.45
N LYS A 33 -15.30 12.47 22.52
CA LYS A 33 -16.41 12.75 23.45
C LYS A 33 -16.13 13.99 24.30
N ASN A 34 -17.19 14.73 24.61
CA ASN A 34 -17.16 15.97 25.41
C ASN A 34 -16.73 15.80 26.87
N ASP A 35 -16.32 14.60 27.28
CA ASP A 35 -15.92 14.24 28.64
C ASP A 35 -14.66 15.01 29.11
N ILE A 36 -13.91 15.60 28.17
CA ILE A 36 -12.66 16.35 28.43
C ILE A 36 -12.93 17.81 28.86
N LEU A 37 -14.08 18.39 28.49
CA LEU A 37 -14.41 19.80 28.79
C LEU A 37 -14.77 19.99 30.27
N LYS A 38 -13.79 20.42 31.08
CA LYS A 38 -13.98 20.65 32.54
C LYS A 38 -14.78 21.92 32.86
N SER A 39 -14.85 22.87 31.94
CA SER A 39 -15.43 24.19 32.15
C SER A 39 -16.45 24.51 31.05
N LYS A 40 -17.67 24.88 31.48
CA LYS A 40 -18.79 25.28 30.60
C LYS A 40 -18.82 26.80 30.42
N GLU A 41 -17.69 27.40 30.05
CA GLU A 41 -17.65 28.82 29.67
C GLU A 41 -18.73 29.17 28.64
N ARG A 42 -19.16 30.44 28.59
CA ARG A 42 -20.30 30.89 27.78
C ARG A 42 -20.17 30.49 26.31
N LEU A 43 -18.96 30.53 25.75
CA LEU A 43 -18.71 30.18 24.36
C LEU A 43 -18.88 28.68 24.10
N VAL A 44 -18.23 27.82 24.89
CA VAL A 44 -18.34 26.36 24.81
C VAL A 44 -19.81 25.92 24.90
N ARG A 45 -20.58 26.54 25.80
CA ARG A 45 -22.01 26.25 25.97
C ARG A 45 -22.85 26.62 24.75
N VAL A 46 -22.60 27.78 24.14
CA VAL A 46 -23.30 28.20 22.92
C VAL A 46 -22.99 27.26 21.76
N PHE A 47 -21.74 26.80 21.64
CA PHE A 47 -21.35 25.82 20.63
C PHE A 47 -22.00 24.45 20.86
N MET A 48 -22.00 23.96 22.10
CA MET A 48 -22.65 22.69 22.45
C MET A 48 -24.15 22.72 22.18
N ASN A 49 -24.84 23.81 22.52
CA ASN A 49 -26.26 23.97 22.23
C ASN A 49 -26.54 23.94 20.73
N LYS A 50 -25.73 24.64 19.92
CA LYS A 50 -25.86 24.61 18.45
C LYS A 50 -25.59 23.23 17.86
N TYR A 51 -24.66 22.47 18.44
CA TYR A 51 -24.38 21.10 18.03
C TYR A 51 -25.54 20.15 18.35
N GLU A 52 -26.14 20.27 19.55
CA GLU A 52 -27.34 19.53 19.93
C GLU A 52 -28.58 19.93 19.11
N GLU A 53 -28.70 21.20 18.73
CA GLU A 53 -29.74 21.69 17.80
C GLU A 53 -29.56 21.08 16.41
N MET A 54 -28.32 21.05 15.91
CA MET A 54 -27.99 20.43 14.62
C MET A 54 -28.28 18.93 14.63
N GLN A 55 -28.02 18.22 15.73
CA GLN A 55 -28.36 16.80 15.87
C GLN A 55 -29.86 16.50 15.82
N LYS A 56 -30.71 17.48 16.17
CA LYS A 56 -32.18 17.34 16.11
C LYS A 56 -32.74 17.61 14.73
N ASP A 57 -31.95 18.21 13.84
CA ASP A 57 -32.27 18.43 12.44
C ASP A 57 -31.70 17.27 11.61
N ASP A 58 -32.56 16.27 11.32
CA ASP A 58 -32.16 15.04 10.64
C ASP A 58 -31.54 15.28 9.25
N GLU A 59 -32.02 16.29 8.50
CA GLU A 59 -31.52 16.59 7.16
C GLU A 59 -30.14 17.24 7.22
N LEU A 60 -29.97 18.23 8.11
CA LEU A 60 -28.70 18.91 8.30
C LEU A 60 -27.63 17.97 8.91
N TRP A 61 -28.01 17.18 9.90
CA TRP A 61 -27.13 16.22 10.56
C TRP A 61 -26.67 15.11 9.61
N SER A 62 -27.59 14.51 8.85
CA SER A 62 -27.27 13.44 7.90
C SER A 62 -26.37 13.94 6.77
N THR A 63 -26.59 15.16 6.28
CA THR A 63 -25.74 15.79 5.26
C THR A 63 -24.32 16.04 5.78
N ALA A 64 -24.18 16.60 6.99
CA ALA A 64 -22.88 16.82 7.61
C ALA A 64 -22.12 15.51 7.86
N MET A 65 -22.81 14.48 8.35
CA MET A 65 -22.25 13.15 8.55
C MET A 65 -21.80 12.51 7.24
N ALA A 66 -22.58 12.65 6.16
CA ALA A 66 -22.24 12.11 4.85
C ALA A 66 -20.96 12.75 4.28
N ILE A 67 -20.77 14.06 4.45
CA ILE A 67 -19.56 14.79 4.05
C ILE A 67 -18.36 14.28 4.85
N GLN A 68 -18.45 14.22 6.18
CA GLN A 68 -17.36 13.73 7.03
C GLN A 68 -16.97 12.28 6.73
N MET A 69 -17.95 11.40 6.54
CA MET A 69 -17.70 10.02 6.13
C MET A 69 -17.10 9.93 4.73
N GLY A 70 -17.47 10.83 3.82
CA GLY A 70 -16.86 10.97 2.50
C GLY A 70 -15.38 11.34 2.59
N GLU A 71 -15.04 12.34 3.39
CA GLU A 71 -13.64 12.78 3.62
C GLU A 71 -12.80 11.71 4.30
N ALA A 72 -13.35 11.04 5.32
CA ALA A 72 -12.67 9.92 5.99
C ALA A 72 -12.40 8.76 5.03
N ARG A 73 -13.38 8.39 4.19
CA ARG A 73 -13.20 7.37 3.14
C ARG A 73 -12.16 7.79 2.11
N TYR A 74 -12.14 9.04 1.69
CA TYR A 74 -11.13 9.54 0.76
C TYR A 74 -9.72 9.45 1.34
N ARG A 75 -9.53 9.87 2.60
CA ARG A 75 -8.24 9.79 3.30
C ARG A 75 -7.77 8.34 3.50
N ASN A 76 -8.66 7.48 3.98
CA ASN A 76 -8.31 6.08 4.24
C ASN A 76 -8.10 5.31 2.94
N GLY A 77 -8.98 5.48 1.95
CA GLY A 77 -8.85 4.83 0.64
C GLY A 77 -7.55 5.19 -0.07
N LEU A 78 -7.06 6.41 0.08
CA LEU A 78 -5.76 6.81 -0.47
C LEU A 78 -4.59 6.10 0.22
N ARG A 79 -4.67 5.92 1.55
CA ARG A 79 -3.64 5.21 2.34
C ARG A 79 -3.63 3.72 2.02
N ASP A 80 -4.81 3.10 2.02
CA ASP A 80 -4.97 1.67 1.76
C ASP A 80 -4.51 1.34 0.33
N SER A 81 -4.90 2.14 -0.67
CA SER A 81 -4.43 1.98 -2.05
C SER A 81 -2.90 2.08 -2.18
N PHE A 82 -2.27 2.97 -1.42
CA PHE A 82 -0.81 3.13 -1.44
C PHE A 82 -0.10 1.93 -0.80
N GLU A 83 -0.60 1.45 0.34
CA GLU A 83 -0.04 0.29 1.03
C GLU A 83 -0.21 -0.99 0.20
N GLU A 84 -1.39 -1.19 -0.41
CA GLU A 84 -1.67 -2.29 -1.34
C GLU A 84 -0.74 -2.24 -2.56
N GLY A 85 -0.61 -1.08 -3.21
CA GLY A 85 0.30 -0.91 -4.35
C GLY A 85 1.77 -1.19 -3.99
N LYS A 86 2.21 -0.75 -2.82
CA LYS A 86 3.57 -1.04 -2.32
C LYS A 86 3.77 -2.52 -2.03
N ALA A 87 2.78 -3.20 -1.44
CA ALA A 87 2.85 -4.62 -1.17
C ALA A 87 2.86 -5.44 -2.47
N ALA A 88 1.99 -5.11 -3.43
CA ALA A 88 1.92 -5.74 -4.74
C ALA A 88 3.26 -5.60 -5.50
N GLY A 89 3.79 -4.37 -5.61
CA GLY A 89 5.07 -4.14 -6.28
C GLY A 89 6.26 -4.86 -5.62
N LYS A 90 6.27 -5.00 -4.29
CA LYS A 90 7.30 -5.77 -3.58
C LYS A 90 7.19 -7.27 -3.86
N MET A 91 5.97 -7.79 -4.03
CA MET A 91 5.75 -9.19 -4.38
C MET A 91 6.18 -9.46 -5.82
N GLU A 92 5.74 -8.63 -6.76
CA GLU A 92 6.07 -8.72 -8.18
C GLU A 92 7.58 -8.64 -8.40
N GLY A 93 8.26 -7.65 -7.81
CA GLY A 93 9.72 -7.52 -7.93
C GLY A 93 10.51 -8.68 -7.32
N LYS A 94 9.97 -9.39 -6.32
CA LYS A 94 10.59 -10.62 -5.80
C LYS A 94 10.49 -11.78 -6.77
N ILE A 95 9.33 -11.93 -7.42
CA ILE A 95 9.10 -12.99 -8.41
C ILE A 95 9.99 -12.74 -9.63
N GLU A 96 9.97 -11.51 -10.16
CA GLU A 96 10.80 -11.11 -11.30
C GLU A 96 12.30 -11.26 -10.99
N GLY A 97 12.74 -10.82 -9.81
CA GLY A 97 14.14 -10.98 -9.39
C GLY A 97 14.58 -12.44 -9.23
N LYS A 98 13.67 -13.34 -8.80
CA LYS A 98 13.96 -14.78 -8.73
C LYS A 98 14.13 -15.37 -10.14
N LEU A 99 13.23 -15.03 -11.06
CA LEU A 99 13.28 -15.47 -12.46
C LEU A 99 14.57 -15.00 -13.16
N GLU A 100 14.93 -13.73 -12.98
CA GLU A 100 16.15 -13.19 -13.55
C GLU A 100 17.41 -13.87 -12.95
N GLY A 101 17.40 -14.18 -11.66
CA GLY A 101 18.46 -14.96 -11.02
C GLY A 101 18.60 -16.37 -11.61
N GLU A 102 17.48 -17.06 -11.86
CA GLU A 102 17.47 -18.37 -12.53
C GLU A 102 17.98 -18.28 -13.97
N ARG A 103 17.63 -17.21 -14.73
CA ARG A 103 18.17 -16.94 -16.07
C ARG A 103 19.68 -16.77 -16.05
N GLN A 104 20.20 -15.97 -15.13
CA GLN A 104 21.65 -15.75 -15.02
C GLN A 104 22.41 -17.02 -14.61
N LEU A 105 21.81 -17.86 -13.78
CA LEU A 105 22.40 -19.15 -13.42
C LEU A 105 22.47 -20.09 -14.64
N LEU A 106 21.38 -20.23 -15.39
CA LEU A 106 21.35 -21.05 -16.59
C LEU A 106 22.30 -20.54 -17.67
N HIS A 107 22.41 -19.21 -17.82
CA HIS A 107 23.37 -18.59 -18.73
C HIS A 107 24.80 -19.05 -18.43
N LYS A 108 25.24 -18.92 -17.18
CA LYS A 108 26.57 -19.37 -16.75
C LYS A 108 26.79 -20.87 -16.96
N LEU A 109 25.78 -21.69 -16.68
CA LEU A 109 25.89 -23.14 -16.87
C LEU A 109 26.04 -23.52 -18.34
N ILE A 110 25.31 -22.86 -19.24
CA ILE A 110 25.41 -23.05 -20.70
C ILE A 110 26.76 -22.56 -21.21
N GLU A 111 27.22 -21.40 -20.76
CA GLU A 111 28.53 -20.85 -21.11
C GLU A 111 29.67 -21.79 -20.68
N ILE A 112 29.57 -22.41 -19.49
CA ILE A 112 30.56 -23.36 -19.00
C ILE A 112 30.50 -24.69 -19.77
N LYS A 113 29.30 -25.26 -19.97
CA LYS A 113 29.14 -26.61 -20.54
C LYS A 113 29.34 -26.62 -22.06
N TYR A 114 28.83 -25.62 -22.75
CA TYR A 114 28.76 -25.59 -24.21
C TYR A 114 29.61 -24.48 -24.84
N HIS A 115 30.17 -23.55 -24.04
CA HIS A 115 30.96 -22.42 -24.53
C HIS A 115 30.17 -21.50 -25.48
N GLU A 116 28.87 -21.41 -25.27
CA GLU A 116 27.94 -20.62 -26.07
C GLU A 116 27.31 -19.51 -25.23
N ASP A 117 27.19 -18.32 -25.80
CA ASP A 117 26.44 -17.23 -25.18
C ASP A 117 24.95 -17.33 -25.52
N CYS A 118 24.12 -17.43 -24.50
CA CYS A 118 22.69 -17.67 -24.64
C CYS A 118 21.79 -16.63 -23.97
N VAL A 119 22.31 -15.45 -23.59
CA VAL A 119 21.51 -14.40 -22.92
C VAL A 119 20.23 -14.09 -23.68
N THR A 120 20.33 -13.80 -24.97
CA THR A 120 19.18 -13.41 -25.81
C THR A 120 18.17 -14.55 -25.99
N TRP A 121 18.66 -15.78 -26.06
CA TRP A 121 17.80 -16.95 -26.16
C TRP A 121 17.06 -17.21 -24.85
N LEU A 122 17.77 -17.16 -23.71
CA LEU A 122 17.15 -17.33 -22.40
C LEU A 122 16.12 -16.22 -22.16
N GLN A 123 16.36 -14.97 -22.53
CA GLN A 123 15.38 -13.88 -22.39
C GLN A 123 14.05 -14.12 -23.13
N ALA A 124 14.06 -14.91 -24.21
CA ALA A 124 12.86 -15.24 -24.97
C ALA A 124 12.02 -16.39 -24.36
N LEU A 125 12.55 -17.09 -23.35
CA LEU A 125 11.89 -18.25 -22.74
C LEU A 125 10.92 -17.87 -21.61
N THR A 126 9.85 -18.64 -21.47
CA THR A 126 8.91 -18.59 -20.33
C THR A 126 9.51 -19.27 -19.10
N GLU A 127 8.92 -19.05 -17.91
CA GLU A 127 9.32 -19.72 -16.66
C GLU A 127 9.28 -21.26 -16.78
N GLU A 128 8.24 -21.80 -17.39
CA GLU A 128 8.10 -23.24 -17.60
C GLU A 128 9.20 -23.80 -18.50
N GLN A 129 9.51 -23.09 -19.60
CA GLN A 129 10.59 -23.47 -20.50
C GLN A 129 11.95 -23.44 -19.79
N MET A 130 12.18 -22.48 -18.89
CA MET A 130 13.41 -22.39 -18.09
C MET A 130 13.62 -23.62 -17.18
N HIS A 131 12.55 -24.16 -16.59
CA HIS A 131 12.61 -25.40 -15.81
C HIS A 131 12.94 -26.62 -16.70
N ILE A 132 12.36 -26.69 -17.90
CA ILE A 132 12.68 -27.74 -18.87
C ILE A 132 14.15 -27.64 -19.28
N VAL A 133 14.63 -26.44 -19.60
CA VAL A 133 16.04 -26.20 -19.94
C VAL A 133 16.98 -26.66 -18.83
N SER A 134 16.64 -26.40 -17.56
CA SER A 134 17.43 -26.85 -16.41
C SER A 134 17.59 -28.37 -16.36
N THR A 135 16.56 -29.10 -16.76
CA THR A 135 16.57 -30.57 -16.83
C THR A 135 17.36 -31.07 -18.04
N LEU A 136 17.08 -30.51 -19.23
CA LEU A 136 17.74 -30.88 -20.47
C LEU A 136 19.23 -30.53 -20.47
N LEU A 137 19.65 -29.52 -19.72
CA LEU A 137 21.06 -29.15 -19.57
C LEU A 137 21.88 -30.27 -18.93
N LEU A 138 21.28 -31.13 -18.11
CA LEU A 138 21.97 -32.29 -17.54
C LEU A 138 22.09 -33.43 -18.55
N GLU A 139 21.10 -33.61 -19.42
CA GLU A 139 20.99 -34.75 -20.33
C GLU A 139 21.62 -34.52 -21.71
N CYS A 140 21.64 -33.29 -22.20
CA CYS A 140 22.11 -32.97 -23.55
C CYS A 140 23.63 -32.77 -23.62
N ASP A 141 24.28 -33.37 -24.61
CA ASP A 141 25.73 -33.22 -24.87
C ASP A 141 26.07 -31.95 -25.66
N THR A 142 25.11 -31.38 -26.40
CA THR A 142 25.31 -30.16 -27.20
C THR A 142 24.16 -29.16 -27.02
N PHE A 143 24.47 -27.88 -27.19
CA PHE A 143 23.48 -26.80 -27.09
C PHE A 143 22.40 -26.87 -28.18
N GLU A 144 22.74 -27.32 -29.39
CA GLU A 144 21.76 -27.55 -30.45
C GLU A 144 20.75 -28.65 -30.10
N SER A 145 21.21 -29.75 -29.49
CA SER A 145 20.33 -30.84 -29.04
C SER A 145 19.34 -30.32 -28.00
N LEU A 146 19.82 -29.50 -27.05
CA LEU A 146 19.00 -28.87 -26.04
C LEU A 146 17.89 -27.99 -26.66
N LYS A 147 18.24 -27.11 -27.60
CA LYS A 147 17.27 -26.25 -28.30
C LYS A 147 16.23 -27.06 -29.07
N LYS A 148 16.65 -28.11 -29.78
CA LYS A 148 15.75 -28.99 -30.54
C LYS A 148 14.78 -29.74 -29.62
N GLN A 149 15.26 -30.24 -28.48
CA GLN A 149 14.41 -30.95 -27.53
C GLN A 149 13.42 -30.02 -26.81
N LEU A 150 13.83 -28.79 -26.49
CA LEU A 150 12.91 -27.78 -25.94
C LEU A 150 11.76 -27.50 -26.92
N HIS A 151 12.07 -27.28 -28.21
CA HIS A 151 11.05 -27.04 -29.23
C HIS A 151 10.08 -28.22 -29.40
N ASN A 152 10.57 -29.45 -29.25
CA ASN A 152 9.72 -30.65 -29.31
C ASN A 152 8.89 -30.85 -28.04
N ALA A 153 9.36 -30.38 -26.89
CA ALA A 153 8.61 -30.40 -25.63
C ALA A 153 7.47 -29.37 -25.63
N ASP A 154 7.66 -28.22 -26.28
CA ASP A 154 6.63 -27.18 -26.44
C ASP A 154 5.47 -27.59 -27.38
N MET A 155 5.68 -28.57 -28.27
CA MET A 155 4.65 -29.05 -29.21
C MET A 155 3.81 -30.24 -28.69
N LYS A 156 4.02 -30.68 -27.44
CA LYS A 156 3.27 -31.76 -26.79
C LYS A 156 2.25 -31.20 -25.81
#